data_AF-A0AAN5D280-F1
#
_entry.id   AF-A0AAN5D280-F1
#
_cell.length_a   1.000
_cell.length_b   1.000
_cell.length_c   1.000
_cell.angle_alpha   90.00
_cell.angle_beta   90.00
_cell.angle_gamma   90.00
#
_symmetry.space_group_name_H-M   'P 1'
#
loop_
_entity.id
_entity.type
_entity.pdbx_description
1 polymer ?
#
loop_
_entity_poly.entity_id
_entity_poly.type
_entity_poly.pdbx_seq_one_letter_code
_entity_poly.pdbx_strand_id
1 'polypeptide(L)'
;VKGVPWKARACRTKFIGAGLECMHSQLTPWNISVNAELVLVHPNNGKHIVVPYQREFRQCRNNCNAILMKKKDVGKNAKKFIKDGKITIEIRFWICKMNGVRAIQQVDFTGPNEPSHDIALVVEGEKVYASKQV
;
A
#
# COMPACT_ATOMS: atom_id res chain seq x y z
N VAL A 1 2.11 -5.74 5.60
CA VAL A 1 2.97 -6.24 4.49
C VAL A 1 4.33 -5.59 4.64
N LYS A 2 5.38 -6.36 4.98
CA LYS A 2 6.74 -5.83 5.11
C LYS A 2 7.26 -5.43 3.72
N GLY A 3 7.88 -4.26 3.58
CA GLY A 3 8.59 -3.84 2.36
C GLY A 3 7.83 -2.97 1.35
N VAL A 4 6.51 -2.79 1.48
CA VAL A 4 5.74 -1.85 0.63
C VAL A 4 5.11 -0.78 1.50
N PRO A 5 5.48 0.50 1.33
CA PRO A 5 4.86 1.59 2.08
C PRO A 5 3.48 1.93 1.50
N TRP A 6 2.48 2.05 2.38
CA TRP A 6 1.10 2.37 2.01
C TRP A 6 0.63 3.63 2.74
N LYS A 7 -0.22 4.41 2.07
CA LYS A 7 -0.83 5.61 2.64
C LYS A 7 -2.34 5.57 2.43
N ALA A 8 -3.09 5.78 3.51
CA ALA A 8 -4.52 6.01 3.42
C ALA A 8 -4.79 7.49 3.11
N ARG A 9 -5.76 7.76 2.24
CA ARG A 9 -6.29 9.11 2.00
C ARG A 9 -7.79 9.09 2.22
N ALA A 10 -8.31 10.10 2.89
CA ALA A 10 -9.74 10.38 2.96
C ALA A 10 -10.04 11.64 2.16
N CYS A 11 -11.19 11.70 1.50
CA CYS A 11 -11.66 12.90 0.85
C CYS A 11 -13.10 13.21 1.27
N ARG A 12 -13.34 14.50 1.52
CA ARG A 12 -14.64 15.05 1.87
C ARG A 12 -14.87 16.31 1.05
N THR A 13 -15.35 16.13 -0.16
CA THR A 13 -15.81 17.24 -1.01
C THR A 13 -17.31 17.05 -1.26
N LYS A 14 -17.70 16.57 -2.44
CA LYS A 14 -19.08 16.25 -2.80
C LYS A 14 -19.50 14.86 -2.31
N PHE A 15 -18.60 14.07 -1.76
CA PHE A 15 -18.86 12.73 -1.24
C PHE A 15 -17.89 12.44 -0.11
N ILE A 16 -18.17 11.39 0.67
CA ILE A 16 -17.20 10.79 1.58
C ILE A 16 -16.56 9.64 0.82
N GLY A 17 -15.26 9.70 0.64
CA GLY A 17 -14.48 8.66 -0.01
C GLY A 17 -13.18 8.43 0.73
N ALA A 18 -12.59 7.29 0.44
CA ALA A 18 -11.24 7.00 0.88
C ALA A 18 -10.50 6.28 -0.24
N GLY A 19 -9.18 6.23 -0.07
CA GLY A 19 -8.30 5.64 -1.04
C GLY A 19 -7.06 5.08 -0.39
N LEU A 20 -6.53 4.07 -1.04
CA LEU A 20 -5.26 3.46 -0.73
C LEU A 20 -4.25 3.92 -1.77
N GLU A 21 -3.10 4.36 -1.30
CA GLU A 21 -1.98 4.77 -2.12
C GLU A 21 -0.76 3.90 -1.81
N CYS A 22 -0.14 3.36 -2.85
CA CYS A 22 1.15 2.70 -2.78
C CYS A 22 2.24 3.76 -2.90
N MET A 23 3.13 3.85 -1.91
CA MET A 23 4.23 4.81 -1.88
C MET A 23 5.55 4.19 -2.36
N HIS A 24 5.50 3.04 -3.03
CA HIS A 24 6.70 2.36 -3.50
C HIS A 24 7.39 3.17 -4.61
N SER A 25 8.73 3.07 -4.66
CA SER A 25 9.57 3.86 -5.55
C SER A 25 9.14 3.70 -7.01
N GLN A 26 9.17 4.80 -7.77
CA GLN A 26 8.89 4.77 -9.20
C GLN A 26 10.15 4.52 -10.05
N LEU A 27 11.27 4.13 -9.45
CA LEU A 27 12.53 3.95 -10.19
C LEU A 27 12.60 2.59 -10.91
N THR A 28 11.95 1.57 -10.38
CA THR A 28 11.92 0.23 -10.97
C THR A 28 10.50 -0.16 -11.40
N PRO A 29 10.33 -0.92 -12.50
CA PRO A 29 9.03 -1.46 -12.85
C PRO A 29 8.51 -2.41 -11.78
N TRP A 30 7.31 -2.16 -11.28
CA TRP A 30 6.63 -3.02 -10.31
C TRP A 30 5.13 -3.01 -10.53
N ASN A 31 4.49 -4.04 -10.00
CA ASN A 31 3.05 -4.20 -10.04
C ASN A 31 2.55 -4.91 -8.77
N ILE A 32 1.53 -4.37 -8.14
CA ILE A 32 0.87 -4.96 -6.97
C ILE A 32 -0.64 -5.01 -7.23
N SER A 33 -1.19 -6.22 -7.27
CA SER A 33 -2.63 -6.45 -7.29
C SER A 33 -3.13 -6.61 -5.85
N VAL A 34 -4.17 -5.87 -5.50
CA VAL A 34 -4.80 -5.94 -4.18
C VAL A 34 -6.31 -6.12 -4.31
N ASN A 35 -6.87 -6.85 -3.36
CA ASN A 35 -8.27 -6.75 -2.99
C ASN A 35 -8.36 -5.84 -1.76
N ALA A 36 -9.37 -5.00 -1.70
CA ALA A 36 -9.55 -4.08 -0.59
C ALA A 36 -11.03 -3.83 -0.29
N GLU A 37 -11.28 -3.42 0.94
CA GLU A 37 -12.57 -2.99 1.44
C GLU A 37 -12.40 -1.61 2.08
N LEU A 38 -13.19 -0.65 1.62
CA LEU A 38 -13.40 0.59 2.37
C LEU A 38 -14.57 0.39 3.31
N VAL A 39 -14.37 0.72 4.58
CA VAL A 39 -15.35 0.52 5.64
C VAL A 39 -15.64 1.87 6.28
N LEU A 40 -16.86 2.36 6.14
CA LEU A 40 -17.36 3.47 6.93
C LEU A 40 -17.86 2.91 8.27
N VAL A 41 -17.16 3.25 9.34
CA VAL A 41 -17.36 2.61 10.64
C VAL A 41 -18.52 3.28 11.38
N HIS A 42 -19.59 2.54 11.69
CA HIS A 42 -20.62 3.03 12.58
C HIS A 42 -20.12 3.00 14.03
N PRO A 43 -20.31 4.07 14.82
CA PRO A 43 -19.67 4.20 16.12
C PRO A 43 -20.13 3.19 17.19
N ASN A 44 -21.38 2.71 17.11
CA ASN A 44 -22.02 2.05 18.26
C ASN A 44 -22.65 0.66 18.03
N ASN A 45 -22.78 0.16 16.79
CA ASN A 45 -23.63 -1.04 16.55
C ASN A 45 -23.12 -2.00 15.47
N GLY A 46 -21.88 -1.83 15.01
CA GLY A 46 -21.29 -2.69 13.97
C GLY A 46 -21.93 -2.60 12.57
N LYS A 47 -22.93 -1.73 12.35
CA LYS A 47 -23.57 -1.55 11.03
C LYS A 47 -22.70 -0.69 10.11
N HIS A 48 -21.62 -1.29 9.62
CA HIS A 48 -20.67 -0.64 8.72
C HIS A 48 -21.23 -0.54 7.28
N ILE A 49 -20.83 0.50 6.55
CA ILE A 49 -20.94 0.48 5.08
C ILE A 49 -19.62 -0.06 4.56
N VAL A 50 -19.67 -1.19 3.84
CA VAL A 50 -18.50 -1.83 3.25
C VAL A 50 -18.58 -1.71 1.74
N VAL A 51 -17.53 -1.19 1.13
CA VAL A 51 -17.40 -1.09 -0.33
C VAL A 51 -16.17 -1.88 -0.75
N PRO A 52 -16.36 -3.08 -1.33
CA PRO A 52 -15.24 -3.84 -1.87
C PRO A 52 -14.74 -3.18 -3.15
N TYR A 53 -13.43 -3.25 -3.38
CA TYR A 53 -12.82 -2.89 -4.65
C TYR A 53 -11.55 -3.72 -4.90
N GLN A 54 -11.30 -3.98 -6.17
CA GLN A 54 -10.06 -4.59 -6.63
C GLN A 54 -9.25 -3.54 -7.36
N ARG A 55 -7.93 -3.55 -7.16
CA ARG A 55 -7.03 -2.61 -7.81
C ARG A 55 -5.70 -3.22 -8.14
N GLU A 56 -5.20 -2.83 -9.29
CA GLU A 56 -3.82 -3.02 -9.69
C GLU A 56 -3.06 -1.68 -9.56
N PHE A 57 -2.02 -1.68 -8.72
CA PHE A 57 -1.10 -0.55 -8.54
C PHE A 57 0.12 -0.78 -9.41
N ARG A 58 0.51 0.24 -10.18
CA ARG A 58 1.68 0.23 -11.05
C ARG A 58 2.51 1.48 -10.83
N GLN A 59 3.75 1.47 -11.28
CA GLN A 59 4.71 2.57 -11.18
C GLN A 59 4.11 3.98 -11.43
N CYS A 60 3.29 4.15 -12.48
CA CYS A 60 2.66 5.44 -12.85
C CYS A 60 1.23 5.64 -12.30
N ARG A 61 0.67 4.65 -11.60
CA ARG A 61 -0.69 4.67 -11.06
C ARG A 61 -0.69 4.06 -9.66
N ASN A 62 -0.40 4.92 -8.70
CA ASN A 62 -0.13 4.51 -7.34
C ASN A 62 -1.30 4.78 -6.38
N ASN A 63 -2.43 5.30 -6.86
CA ASN A 63 -3.60 5.58 -6.04
C ASN A 63 -4.87 4.88 -6.55
N CYS A 64 -5.80 4.66 -5.63
CA CYS A 64 -7.15 4.27 -5.93
C CYS A 64 -8.08 4.87 -4.88
N ASN A 65 -9.18 5.46 -5.32
CA ASN A 65 -10.21 6.02 -4.47
C ASN A 65 -11.52 5.30 -4.76
N ALA A 66 -12.26 4.95 -3.71
CA ALA A 66 -13.64 4.52 -3.83
C ALA A 66 -14.55 5.42 -2.98
N ILE A 67 -15.80 5.52 -3.43
CA ILE A 67 -16.82 6.36 -2.82
C ILE A 67 -17.56 5.53 -1.79
N LEU A 68 -17.51 5.95 -0.52
CA LEU A 68 -18.25 5.32 0.58
C LEU A 68 -19.67 5.86 0.69
N MET A 69 -19.86 7.16 0.44
CA MET A 69 -21.16 7.81 0.54
C MET A 69 -21.29 8.95 -0.46
N LYS A 70 -22.30 8.88 -1.33
CA LYS A 70 -22.59 9.92 -2.34
C LYS A 70 -23.18 11.17 -1.70
N LYS A 71 -23.03 12.33 -2.35
CA LYS A 71 -23.53 13.64 -1.86
C LYS A 71 -24.95 13.60 -1.29
N LYS A 72 -25.86 12.97 -2.03
CA LYS A 72 -27.28 12.86 -1.69
C LYS A 72 -27.54 12.15 -0.35
N ASP A 73 -26.62 11.27 0.05
CA ASP A 73 -26.73 10.44 1.24
C ASP A 73 -25.96 11.04 2.43
N VAL A 74 -24.95 11.89 2.17
CA VAL A 74 -24.10 12.52 3.20
C VAL A 74 -24.89 13.39 4.19
N GLY A 75 -26.08 13.89 3.84
CA GLY A 75 -26.91 14.68 4.77
C GLY A 75 -27.48 13.86 5.93
N LYS A 76 -28.57 13.12 5.68
CA LYS A 76 -29.27 12.35 6.71
C LYS A 76 -28.51 11.09 7.15
N ASN A 77 -27.78 10.43 6.26
CA ASN A 77 -27.15 9.15 6.59
C ASN A 77 -25.79 9.33 7.27
N ALA A 78 -24.99 10.35 6.91
CA ALA A 78 -23.68 10.53 7.55
C ALA A 78 -23.78 10.86 9.04
N LYS A 79 -24.87 11.51 9.49
CA LYS A 79 -25.11 11.80 10.92
C LYS A 79 -25.04 10.55 11.80
N LYS A 80 -25.43 9.39 11.27
CA LYS A 80 -25.38 8.10 12.00
C LYS A 80 -23.95 7.57 12.16
N PHE A 81 -23.01 8.04 11.35
CA PHE A 81 -21.60 7.63 11.35
C PHE A 81 -20.68 8.67 12.00
N ILE A 82 -21.23 9.82 12.42
CA ILE A 82 -20.47 10.87 13.11
C ILE A 82 -20.55 10.63 14.62
N LYS A 83 -19.39 10.58 15.27
CA LYS A 83 -19.25 10.60 16.73
C LYS A 83 -18.23 11.66 17.11
N ASP A 84 -18.60 12.56 18.02
CA ASP A 84 -17.75 13.67 18.48
C ASP A 84 -17.19 14.54 17.33
N GLY A 85 -18.03 14.78 16.32
CA GLY A 85 -17.64 15.53 15.11
C GLY A 85 -16.72 14.79 14.15
N LYS A 86 -16.37 13.53 14.42
CA LYS A 86 -15.45 12.71 13.64
C LYS A 86 -16.16 11.57 12.95
N ILE A 87 -15.60 11.15 11.81
CA ILE A 87 -15.99 9.93 11.08
C ILE A 87 -14.78 9.02 11.09
N THR A 88 -15.01 7.73 11.29
CA THR A 88 -13.96 6.71 11.19
C THR A 88 -14.11 5.98 9.86
N ILE A 89 -13.03 5.95 9.09
CA ILE A 89 -12.91 5.16 7.87
C ILE A 89 -11.79 4.16 8.08
N GLU A 90 -12.08 2.90 7.82
CA GLU A 90 -11.12 1.81 7.85
C GLU A 90 -10.89 1.31 6.42
N ILE A 91 -9.64 1.00 6.09
CA ILE A 91 -9.25 0.38 4.82
C ILE A 91 -8.66 -0.98 5.15
N ARG A 92 -9.34 -2.06 4.74
CA ARG A 92 -8.82 -3.43 4.83
C ARG A 92 -8.32 -3.81 3.45
N PHE A 93 -7.15 -4.42 3.36
CA PHE A 93 -6.65 -4.86 2.06
C PHE A 93 -5.72 -6.06 2.18
N TRP A 94 -5.65 -6.80 1.09
CA TRP A 94 -4.83 -8.00 0.94
C TRP A 94 -4.13 -7.94 -0.41
N ILE A 95 -2.83 -8.22 -0.40
CA ILE A 95 -2.06 -8.33 -1.64
C ILE A 95 -2.32 -9.69 -2.26
N CYS A 96 -2.87 -9.69 -3.47
CA CYS A 96 -3.14 -10.90 -4.23
C CYS A 96 -1.92 -11.32 -5.05
N LYS A 97 -1.19 -10.35 -5.63
CA LYS A 97 -0.01 -10.60 -6.46
C LYS A 97 0.94 -9.41 -6.36
N MET A 98 2.24 -9.68 -6.30
CA MET A 98 3.27 -8.65 -6.25
C MET A 98 4.45 -9.06 -7.13
N ASN A 99 4.83 -8.21 -8.10
CA ASN A 99 5.97 -8.44 -8.98
C ASN A 99 6.87 -7.20 -9.00
N GLY A 100 8.18 -7.39 -9.10
CA GLY A 100 9.16 -6.30 -9.26
C GLY A 100 9.43 -5.47 -8.00
N VAL A 101 8.71 -5.74 -6.90
CA VAL A 101 9.02 -5.18 -5.57
C VAL A 101 10.12 -6.02 -4.96
N ARG A 102 11.36 -5.52 -4.96
CA ARG A 102 12.43 -6.13 -4.16
C ARG A 102 12.26 -5.68 -2.71
N ALA A 103 12.21 -6.63 -1.79
CA ALA A 103 12.48 -6.30 -0.40
C ALA A 103 13.91 -5.76 -0.35
N ILE A 104 14.10 -4.53 0.11
CA ILE A 104 15.44 -4.06 0.46
C ILE A 104 15.81 -4.86 1.72
N GLN A 105 16.39 -6.04 1.54
CA GLN A 105 17.26 -6.59 2.56
C GLN A 105 18.45 -5.63 2.60
N GLN A 106 18.62 -4.93 3.72
CA GLN A 106 19.94 -4.40 4.01
C GLN A 106 20.85 -5.62 4.09
N VAL A 107 21.69 -5.79 3.07
CA VAL A 107 22.74 -6.80 3.10
C VAL A 107 23.71 -6.34 4.17
N ASP A 108 23.78 -7.09 5.26
CA ASP A 108 24.76 -6.86 6.29
C ASP A 108 26.10 -7.43 5.81
N PHE A 109 26.97 -6.54 5.35
CA PHE A 109 28.31 -6.89 4.87
C PHE A 109 29.32 -7.12 6.02
N THR A 110 28.88 -7.07 7.28
CA THR A 110 29.75 -7.33 8.44
C THR A 110 29.89 -8.82 8.78
N GLY A 111 29.06 -9.68 8.19
CA GLY A 111 29.17 -11.14 8.29
C GLY A 111 30.05 -11.77 7.20
N PRO A 112 30.79 -12.85 7.48
CA PRO A 112 31.57 -13.55 6.47
C PRO A 112 30.66 -14.20 5.40
N ASN A 113 30.68 -13.63 4.19
CA ASN A 113 30.29 -14.19 2.89
C ASN A 113 29.22 -15.29 2.92
N GLU A 114 27.95 -14.92 3.00
CA GLU A 114 26.89 -15.84 2.60
C GLU A 114 26.85 -16.00 1.05
N PRO A 115 26.33 -17.12 0.52
CA PRO A 115 26.47 -17.52 -0.89
C PRO A 115 25.74 -16.65 -1.91
N SER A 116 25.17 -15.51 -1.52
CA SER A 116 24.31 -14.67 -2.37
C SER A 116 25.06 -13.70 -3.29
N HIS A 117 26.37 -13.91 -3.50
CA HIS A 117 27.18 -13.03 -4.33
C HIS A 117 27.25 -13.56 -5.77
N ASP A 118 26.48 -12.95 -6.66
CA ASP A 118 26.39 -13.35 -8.08
C ASP A 118 27.64 -12.99 -8.92
N ILE A 119 28.57 -12.19 -8.37
CA ILE A 119 29.79 -11.75 -9.07
C ILE A 119 30.99 -11.77 -8.11
N ALA A 120 32.12 -12.30 -8.58
CA ALA A 120 33.42 -12.12 -7.96
C ALA A 120 34.31 -11.24 -8.86
N LEU A 121 34.79 -10.14 -8.32
CA LEU A 121 35.78 -9.26 -8.93
C LEU A 121 37.17 -9.67 -8.46
N VAL A 122 38.15 -9.73 -9.36
CA VAL A 122 39.56 -9.96 -9.00
C VAL A 122 40.29 -8.63 -9.10
N VAL A 123 40.78 -8.12 -7.97
CA VAL A 123 41.57 -6.88 -7.89
C VAL A 123 42.91 -7.24 -7.26
N GLU A 124 43.99 -7.05 -8.01
CA GLU A 124 45.37 -7.36 -7.55
C GLU A 124 45.57 -8.81 -7.04
N GLY A 125 44.80 -9.77 -7.57
CA GLY A 125 44.86 -11.17 -7.17
C GLY A 125 43.93 -11.55 -6.01
N GLU A 126 43.33 -10.56 -5.34
CA GLU A 126 42.35 -10.75 -4.28
C GLU A 126 40.93 -10.81 -4.85
N LYS A 127 40.09 -11.70 -4.29
CA LYS A 127 38.68 -11.86 -4.70
C LYS A 127 37.79 -10.97 -3.85
N VAL A 128 37.10 -10.04 -4.50
CA VAL A 128 36.07 -9.18 -3.90
C VAL A 128 34.71 -9.64 -4.40
N TYR A 129 33.82 -10.03 -3.50
CA TYR A 129 32.48 -10.51 -3.84
C TYR A 129 31.49 -9.36 -3.87
N ALA A 130 30.76 -9.23 -4.98
CA ALA A 130 29.83 -8.12 -5.23
C ALA A 130 28.47 -8.64 -5.72
N SER A 131 27.42 -7.87 -5.42
CA SER A 131 26.09 -8.10 -5.98
C SER A 131 25.93 -7.31 -7.28
N LYS A 132 25.32 -7.92 -8.31
CA LYS A 132 24.97 -7.24 -9.58
C LYS A 132 23.81 -6.26 -9.35
N GLN A 133 24.08 -5.12 -8.74
CA GLN A 133 23.18 -3.97 -8.74
C GLN A 133 23.74 -2.90 -9.69
N VAL A 134 23.47 -3.07 -10.98
CA VAL A 134 23.44 -1.99 -11.99
C VAL A 134 22.22 -2.22 -12.86
#